data_AF-A0A2T6DJZ7-F1
#
_entry.id   AF-A0A2T6DJZ7-F1
#
_cell.length_a   1.000
_cell.length_b   1.000
_cell.length_c   1.000
_cell.angle_alpha   90.00
_cell.angle_beta   90.00
_cell.angle_gamma   90.00
#
_symmetry.space_group_name_H-M   'P 1'
#
loop_
_entity.id
_entity.type
_entity.pdbx_description
1 polymer ?
#
loop_
_entity_poly.entity_id
_entity_poly.type
_entity_poly.pdbx_seq_one_letter_code
_entity_poly.pdbx_strand_id
1 'polypeptide(L)'
;MVSSNVNANFARATVTRDGTENVVRIPASLLELGDEIEVEKRGEEIILRRKTELPAFETIGDAMRLFQARFPDKTDWPEREPQPSSQI
;
A
#
# COMPACT_ATOMS: atom_id res chain seq x y z
N MET A 1 -22.49 -2.98 -4.81
CA MET A 1 -21.60 -1.86 -5.19
C MET A 1 -21.17 -1.20 -3.89
N VAL A 2 -19.91 -1.38 -3.48
CA VAL A 2 -19.39 -0.73 -2.28
C VAL A 2 -18.83 0.61 -2.72
N SER A 3 -19.60 1.67 -2.54
CA SER A 3 -19.11 3.03 -2.73
C SER A 3 -18.24 3.36 -1.53
N SER A 4 -16.92 3.23 -1.70
CA SER A 4 -15.94 3.75 -0.75
C SER A 4 -16.11 5.27 -0.73
N ASN A 5 -16.75 5.82 0.29
CA ASN A 5 -16.77 7.26 0.55
C ASN A 5 -15.35 7.69 0.92
N VAL A 6 -14.56 8.04 -0.09
CA VAL A 6 -13.27 8.71 0.11
C VAL A 6 -13.61 10.13 0.54
N ASN A 7 -13.56 10.41 1.85
CA ASN A 7 -13.50 11.78 2.35
C ASN A 7 -12.18 12.39 1.84
N ALA A 8 -12.24 13.04 0.69
CA ALA A 8 -11.09 13.73 0.13
C ALA A 8 -10.84 15.01 0.94
N ASN A 9 -9.86 14.96 1.84
CA ASN A 9 -9.35 16.15 2.51
C ASN A 9 -8.50 16.93 1.51
N PHE A 10 -9.04 18.03 0.99
CA PHE A 10 -8.28 18.95 0.16
C PHE A 10 -7.54 19.95 1.02
N ALA A 11 -6.27 20.17 0.72
CA ALA A 11 -5.48 21.24 1.33
C ALA A 11 -4.79 22.06 0.26
N ARG A 12 -4.70 23.38 0.48
CA ARG A 12 -3.95 24.26 -0.40
C ARG A 12 -2.46 24.06 -0.15
N ALA A 13 -1.74 23.68 -1.20
CA ALA A 13 -0.28 23.60 -1.20
C ALA A 13 0.31 24.79 -1.96
N THR A 14 1.54 25.17 -1.62
CA THR A 14 2.30 26.22 -2.31
C THR A 14 3.43 25.57 -3.09
N VAL A 15 3.59 25.98 -4.35
CA VAL A 15 4.74 25.65 -5.18
C VAL A 15 5.81 26.71 -4.97
N THR A 16 7.00 26.28 -4.57
CA THR A 16 8.18 27.12 -4.40
C THR A 16 9.32 26.58 -5.24
N ARG A 17 10.29 27.42 -5.57
CA ARG A 17 11.51 26.98 -6.25
C ARG A 17 12.64 26.86 -5.23
N ASP A 18 13.31 25.71 -5.22
CA ASP A 18 14.51 25.48 -4.42
C ASP A 18 15.67 25.17 -5.37
N GLY A 19 16.54 26.16 -5.58
CA GLY A 19 17.59 26.10 -6.59
C GLY A 19 17.06 25.82 -8.01
N THR A 20 17.42 24.67 -8.55
CA THR A 20 16.98 24.18 -9.87
C THR A 20 15.67 23.40 -9.84
N GLU A 21 15.14 23.12 -8.65
CA GLU A 21 13.99 22.23 -8.46
C GLU A 21 12.72 22.99 -8.10
N ASN A 22 11.56 22.43 -8.47
CA ASN A 22 10.26 22.89 -8.00
C ASN A 22 9.82 22.01 -6.84
N VAL A 23 9.50 22.63 -5.71
CA VAL A 23 9.13 21.98 -4.47
C VAL A 23 7.68 22.32 -4.13
N VAL A 24 6.90 21.31 -3.77
CA VAL A 24 5.53 21.48 -3.28
C VAL A 24 5.51 21.18 -1.79
N ARG A 25 5.05 22.14 -0.97
CA ARG A 25 4.88 21.90 0.46
C ARG A 25 3.58 21.12 0.71
N ILE A 26 3.72 19.86 1.12
CA ILE A 26 2.59 18.99 1.47
C ILE A 26 2.27 19.16 2.96
N PRO A 27 1.03 19.54 3.33
CA PRO A 27 0.61 19.60 4.73
C PRO A 27 0.74 18.26 5.44
N ALA A 28 1.15 18.28 6.71
CA ALA A 28 1.35 17.08 7.54
C ALA A 28 0.09 16.18 7.63
N SER A 29 -1.10 16.76 7.53
CA SER A 29 -2.36 16.01 7.51
C SER A 29 -2.56 15.12 6.28
N LEU A 30 -1.75 15.31 5.22
CA LEU A 30 -1.78 14.52 3.98
C LEU A 30 -0.58 13.57 3.85
N LEU A 31 0.29 13.51 4.85
CA LEU A 31 1.59 12.85 4.83
C LEU A 31 1.53 11.36 5.26
N GLU A 32 0.49 10.63 4.86
CA GLU A 32 0.46 9.15 4.96
C GLU A 32 1.29 8.47 3.84
N LEU A 33 1.99 9.29 3.04
CA LEU A 33 2.88 8.88 1.97
C LEU A 33 4.27 8.64 2.59
N GLY A 34 4.83 7.43 2.43
CA GLY A 34 6.17 7.12 2.93
C GLY A 34 7.29 7.91 2.22
N ASP A 35 8.55 7.56 2.51
CA ASP A 35 9.73 8.30 2.01
C ASP A 35 9.88 8.25 0.48
N GLU A 36 9.29 7.26 -0.19
CA GLU A 36 9.24 7.16 -1.65
C GLU A 36 7.81 7.25 -2.19
N ILE A 37 7.64 8.10 -3.21
CA ILE A 37 6.37 8.34 -3.88
C ILE A 37 6.50 8.20 -5.40
N GLU A 38 5.47 7.64 -6.02
CA GLU A 38 5.30 7.65 -7.46
C GLU A 38 4.52 8.90 -7.86
N VAL A 39 4.99 9.55 -8.93
CA VAL A 39 4.40 10.79 -9.46
C VAL A 39 3.86 10.50 -10.86
N GLU A 40 2.54 10.64 -11.02
CA GLU A 40 1.85 10.44 -12.31
C GLU A 40 1.20 11.76 -12.75
N LYS A 41 1.52 12.25 -13.95
CA LYS A 41 0.83 13.41 -14.55
C LYS A 41 -0.38 12.96 -15.35
N ARG A 42 -1.57 13.44 -14.98
CA ARG A 42 -2.83 13.22 -15.71
C ARG A 42 -3.43 14.55 -16.14
N GLY A 43 -3.13 14.97 -17.36
CA GLY A 43 -3.55 16.28 -17.87
C GLY A 43 -2.93 17.41 -17.04
N GLU A 44 -3.76 18.17 -16.33
CA GLU A 44 -3.36 19.25 -15.43
C GLU A 44 -3.15 18.79 -13.98
N GLU A 45 -3.50 17.55 -13.66
CA GLU A 45 -3.37 16.99 -12.32
C GLU A 45 -2.04 16.24 -12.16
N ILE A 46 -1.44 16.38 -10.98
CA ILE A 46 -0.31 15.55 -10.53
C ILE A 46 -0.83 14.65 -9.41
N ILE A 47 -0.77 13.34 -9.64
CA ILE A 47 -1.18 12.34 -8.67
C ILE A 47 0.06 11.80 -7.99
N LEU A 48 0.08 11.94 -6.65
CA LEU A 48 1.10 11.34 -5.79
C LEU A 48 0.55 10.05 -5.21
N ARG A 49 1.24 8.94 -5.41
CA ARG A 49 0.92 7.66 -4.77
C ARG A 49 2.10 7.20 -3.94
N ARG A 50 1.82 6.59 -2.79
CA ARG A 50 2.86 5.90 -2.03
C ARG A 50 3.43 4.79 -2.93
N LYS A 51 4.74 4.77 -3.11
CA LYS A 51 5.39 3.65 -3.78
C LYS A 51 5.20 2.44 -2.87
N THR A 52 4.35 1.51 -3.30
CA THR A 52 4.15 0.28 -2.57
C THR A 52 5.13 -0.72 -3.16
N GLU A 53 6.20 -1.00 -2.44
CA GLU A 53 7.03 -2.18 -2.70
C GLU A 53 6.23 -3.43 -2.31
N LEU A 54 5.15 -3.72 -3.03
CA LEU A 54 4.64 -5.08 -3.06
C LEU A 54 5.77 -5.89 -3.71
N PRO A 55 6.27 -6.94 -3.05
CA PRO A 55 7.22 -7.84 -3.69
C PRO A 55 6.57 -8.30 -5.00
N ALA A 56 7.28 -8.16 -6.11
CA ALA A 56 6.84 -8.73 -7.37
C ALA A 56 6.91 -10.25 -7.20
N PHE A 57 5.80 -10.85 -6.76
CA PHE A 57 5.68 -12.29 -6.69
C PHE A 57 5.43 -12.80 -8.10
N GLU A 58 6.48 -13.28 -8.77
CA GLU A 58 6.35 -13.95 -10.06
C GLU A 58 5.62 -15.29 -9.91
N THR A 59 5.75 -15.94 -8.75
CA THR A 59 5.13 -17.23 -8.45
C THR A 59 4.51 -17.29 -7.06
N ILE A 60 3.53 -18.20 -6.89
CA ILE A 60 2.98 -18.56 -5.58
C ILE A 60 4.09 -19.07 -4.62
N GLY A 61 5.14 -19.67 -5.17
CA GLY A 61 6.30 -20.13 -4.40
C GLY A 61 7.06 -18.99 -3.74
N ASP A 62 7.19 -17.84 -4.40
CA ASP A 62 7.88 -16.66 -3.85
C ASP A 62 7.07 -16.02 -2.72
N ALA A 63 5.75 -16.03 -2.86
CA ALA A 63 4.84 -15.61 -1.79
C ALA A 63 4.97 -16.52 -0.56
N MET A 64 5.05 -17.84 -0.75
CA MET A 64 5.25 -18.77 0.37
C MET A 64 6.62 -18.66 1.02
N ARG A 65 7.69 -18.45 0.25
CA ARG A 65 9.03 -18.26 0.79
C ARG A 65 9.11 -16.99 1.65
N LEU A 66 8.51 -15.88 1.18
CA LEU A 66 8.45 -14.66 1.98
C LEU A 66 7.58 -14.84 3.23
N PHE A 67 6.44 -15.51 3.11
CA PHE A 67 5.56 -15.77 4.24
C PHE A 67 6.26 -16.58 5.34
N GLN A 68 6.96 -17.64 4.97
CA GLN A 68 7.76 -18.46 5.90
C GLN A 68 8.89 -17.64 6.55
N ALA A 69 9.58 -16.79 5.78
CA ALA A 69 10.64 -15.92 6.32
C ALA A 69 10.09 -14.85 7.29
N ARG A 70 8.90 -14.32 7.02
CA ARG A 70 8.26 -13.25 7.81
C ARG A 70 7.56 -13.78 9.06
N PHE A 71 7.07 -15.02 9.01
CA PHE A 71 6.30 -15.66 10.08
C PHE A 71 6.80 -17.08 10.34
N PRO A 72 8.04 -17.24 10.86
CA PRO A 72 8.61 -18.58 11.11
C PRO A 72 7.74 -19.42 12.05
N ASP A 73 7.14 -18.77 13.05
CA ASP A 73 6.30 -19.40 14.08
C ASP A 73 4.90 -19.82 13.58
N LYS A 74 4.53 -19.45 12.35
CA LYS A 74 3.22 -19.77 11.73
C LYS A 74 3.34 -20.85 10.66
N THR A 75 4.49 -21.51 10.58
CA THR A 75 4.71 -22.63 9.65
C THR A 75 4.05 -23.92 10.17
N ASP A 76 3.89 -24.01 11.49
CA ASP A 76 3.20 -25.12 12.15
C ASP A 76 1.71 -24.76 12.28
N TRP A 77 0.94 -25.15 11.27
CA TRP A 77 -0.51 -24.97 11.32
C TRP A 77 -1.08 -26.04 12.25
N PRO A 78 -1.90 -25.68 13.26
CA PRO A 78 -2.52 -26.68 14.11
C PRO A 78 -3.30 -27.66 13.24
N GLU A 79 -3.18 -28.95 13.57
CA GLU A 79 -3.90 -30.02 12.90
C GLU A 79 -5.38 -29.65 12.84
N ARG A 80 -5.94 -29.64 11.63
CA ARG A 80 -7.30 -29.18 11.37
C ARG A 80 -8.23 -29.96 12.30
N GLU A 81 -8.94 -29.25 13.19
CA GLU A 81 -9.91 -29.90 14.06
C GLU A 81 -10.84 -30.77 13.19
N PRO A 82 -11.09 -32.03 13.56
CA PRO A 82 -11.93 -32.92 12.78
C PRO A 82 -13.27 -32.23 12.60
N GLN A 83 -13.61 -31.92 11.35
CA GLN A 83 -14.89 -31.30 11.05
C GLN A 83 -15.98 -32.25 11.57
N PRO A 84 -16.97 -31.75 12.35
CA PRO A 84 -18.07 -32.60 12.78
C PRO A 84 -18.67 -33.22 11.53
N SER A 85 -18.68 -34.55 11.46
CA SER A 85 -19.29 -35.27 10.36
C SER A 85 -20.73 -34.80 10.25
N SER A 86 -21.06 -34.18 9.13
CA SER A 86 -22.45 -33.89 8.79
C SER A 86 -23.18 -35.22 8.75
N GLN A 87 -23.83 -35.59 9.86
CA GLN A 87 -24.76 -36.70 9.91
C GLN A 87 -25.97 -36.27 9.08
N ILE A 88 -26.06 -36.83 7.87
CA ILE A 88 -27.26 -36.83 7.02
C ILE A 88 -27.94 -38.18 7.24
#